data_AF-A0A2A4KSN4-F1
#
_entry.id   AF-A0A2A4KSN4-F1
#
_cell.length_a   1.000
_cell.length_b   1.000
_cell.length_c   1.000
_cell.angle_alpha   90.00
_cell.angle_beta   90.00
_cell.angle_gamma   90.00
#
_symmetry.space_group_name_H-M   'P 1'
#
loop_
_entity.id
_entity.type
_entity.pdbx_description
1 polymer ?
#
loop_
_entity_poly.entity_id
_entity_poly.type
_entity_poly.pdbx_seq_one_letter_code
_entity_poly.pdbx_strand_id
1 'polypeptide(L)'
;MSSAPREESHPYFACPSCGIVGEPDSVDYALSADREHVDWSVPLKVSCGSCRSYSQITRTDVLDRDAGHACSRCGHRTACPARADRVCCRGCGLNEPGPAATGARAEHLGDVERAADQWAVAQVRVAKDDARERGTLPWWTS
;
A
#
# COMPACT_ATOMS: atom_id res chain seq x y z
N MET A 1 15.43 12.54 -8.17
CA MET A 1 14.68 12.90 -6.95
C MET A 1 15.00 11.82 -5.93
N SER A 2 15.78 12.13 -4.90
CA SER A 2 15.98 11.19 -3.79
C SER A 2 14.70 11.13 -2.98
N SER A 3 14.05 9.96 -3.00
CA SER A 3 12.98 9.60 -2.08
C SER A 3 13.57 8.73 -0.99
N ALA A 4 13.11 8.90 0.25
CA ALA A 4 13.50 8.01 1.34
C ALA A 4 13.24 6.53 0.96
N PRO A 5 14.02 5.58 1.49
CA PRO A 5 13.80 4.15 1.28
C PRO A 5 12.33 3.76 1.51
N ARG A 6 11.82 2.83 0.71
CA ARG A 6 10.41 2.39 0.84
C ARG A 6 10.13 1.78 2.22
N GLU A 7 11.13 1.14 2.81
CA GLU A 7 11.05 0.59 4.16
C GLU A 7 10.69 1.64 5.20
N GLU A 8 11.16 2.87 5.00
CA GLU A 8 10.93 3.99 5.90
C GLU A 8 9.69 4.79 5.52
N SER A 9 9.49 5.03 4.22
CA SER A 9 8.33 5.81 3.74
C SER A 9 7.04 5.00 3.75
N HIS A 10 7.10 3.67 3.62
CA HIS A 10 5.95 2.76 3.67
C HIS A 10 6.22 1.66 4.69
N PRO A 11 6.30 2.02 5.99
CA PRO A 11 6.58 1.06 7.05
C PRO A 11 5.36 0.15 7.27
N TYR A 12 5.59 -1.06 7.78
CA TYR A 12 4.49 -1.85 8.32
C TYR A 12 4.08 -1.26 9.67
N PHE A 13 2.78 -1.14 9.90
CA PHE A 13 2.20 -0.72 11.17
C PHE A 13 0.90 -1.51 11.43
N ALA A 14 0.48 -1.57 12.69
CA ALA A 14 -0.84 -2.07 13.04
C ALA A 14 -1.83 -0.90 13.06
N CYS A 15 -2.87 -0.97 12.23
CA CYS A 15 -3.87 0.08 12.18
C CYS A 15 -4.60 0.20 13.54
N PRO A 16 -4.60 1.37 14.20
CA PRO A 16 -5.27 1.53 15.49
C PRO A 16 -6.79 1.33 15.42
N SER A 17 -7.40 1.53 14.24
CA SER A 17 -8.85 1.45 14.07
C SER A 17 -9.37 0.04 13.77
N CYS A 18 -8.65 -0.74 12.95
CA CYS A 18 -9.11 -2.07 12.52
C CYS A 18 -8.15 -3.22 12.88
N GLY A 19 -7.00 -2.91 13.47
CA GLY A 19 -6.00 -3.89 13.89
C GLY A 19 -5.27 -4.59 12.75
N ILE A 20 -5.52 -4.22 11.49
CA ILE A 20 -4.82 -4.81 10.33
C ILE A 20 -3.37 -4.37 10.32
N VAL A 21 -2.47 -5.34 10.14
CA VAL A 21 -1.05 -5.12 9.92
C VAL A 21 -0.74 -5.09 8.43
N GLY A 22 -0.26 -3.96 7.92
CA GLY A 22 0.08 -3.78 6.52
C GLY A 22 0.92 -2.53 6.25
N GLU A 23 1.38 -2.38 5.01
CA GLU A 23 1.90 -1.09 4.52
C GLU A 23 0.74 -0.09 4.39
N PRO A 24 0.99 1.21 4.63
CA PRO A 24 -0.01 2.26 4.42
C PRO A 24 -0.39 2.35 2.95
N ASP A 25 -1.61 2.81 2.68
CA ASP A 25 -2.08 3.10 1.32
C ASP A 25 -1.60 4.48 0.84
N SER A 26 -1.54 5.43 1.77
CA SER A 26 -0.90 6.72 1.58
C SER A 26 -0.12 7.12 2.83
N VAL A 27 0.93 7.90 2.62
CA VAL A 27 1.83 8.35 3.68
C VAL A 27 2.32 9.75 3.41
N ASP A 28 2.19 10.62 4.42
CA ASP A 28 2.84 11.93 4.46
C ASP A 28 3.93 11.90 5.51
N TYR A 29 5.15 12.24 5.09
CA TYR A 29 6.34 12.24 5.94
C TYR A 29 7.25 13.43 5.63
N ALA A 30 8.01 13.86 6.62
CA ALA A 30 9.12 14.79 6.43
C ALA A 30 10.39 14.02 6.08
N LEU A 31 11.30 14.65 5.35
CA LEU A 31 12.62 14.11 5.05
C LEU A 31 13.64 14.66 6.05
N SER A 32 14.68 13.87 6.34
CA SER A 32 15.87 14.31 7.05
C SER A 32 16.57 15.48 6.32
N ALA A 33 17.48 16.16 7.00
CA ALA A 33 18.19 17.33 6.45
C ALA A 33 18.98 17.02 5.16
N ASP A 34 19.57 15.83 5.08
CA ASP A 34 20.26 15.30 3.89
C ASP A 34 19.30 14.80 2.79
N ARG A 35 18.01 14.69 3.11
CA ARG A 35 16.92 14.22 2.24
C ARG A 35 17.05 12.76 1.81
N GLU A 36 17.83 11.97 2.54
CA GLU A 36 18.04 10.55 2.24
C GLU A 36 17.11 9.63 3.04
N HIS A 37 16.58 10.11 4.17
CA HIS A 37 15.77 9.32 5.11
C HIS A 37 14.47 10.02 5.50
N VAL A 38 13.56 9.26 6.11
CA VAL A 38 12.40 9.84 6.80
C VAL A 38 12.88 10.53 8.08
N ASP A 39 12.42 11.76 8.31
CA ASP A 39 12.61 12.45 9.59
C ASP A 39 11.62 11.91 10.62
N TRP A 40 12.10 10.98 11.45
CA TRP A 40 11.34 10.36 12.54
C TRP A 40 11.19 11.25 13.78
N SER A 41 11.73 12.48 13.78
CA SER A 41 11.45 13.44 14.85
C SER A 41 10.02 13.97 14.82
N VAL A 42 9.34 13.82 13.67
CA VAL A 42 7.92 14.12 13.49
C VAL A 42 7.13 12.84 13.16
N PRO A 43 5.90 12.68 13.69
CA PRO A 43 5.06 11.54 13.32
C PRO A 43 4.69 11.55 11.84
N LEU A 44 4.66 10.36 11.24
CA LEU A 44 4.13 10.15 9.88
C LEU A 44 2.61 10.17 9.96
N LYS A 45 1.96 10.71 8.93
CA LYS A 45 0.51 10.54 8.74
C LYS A 45 0.29 9.43 7.74
N VAL A 46 -0.44 8.41 8.13
CA VAL A 46 -0.69 7.22 7.31
C VAL A 46 -2.19 6.97 7.15
N SER A 47 -2.58 6.43 5.99
CA SER A 47 -3.91 5.88 5.79
C SER A 47 -3.86 4.35 5.76
N CYS A 48 -4.84 3.71 6.41
CA CYS A 48 -4.98 2.26 6.36
C CYS A 48 -5.55 1.82 5.01
N GLY A 49 -4.86 0.91 4.30
CA GLY A 49 -5.36 0.39 3.02
C GLY A 49 -6.63 -0.45 3.09
N SER A 50 -7.02 -0.91 4.29
CA SER A 50 -8.27 -1.66 4.48
C SER A 50 -9.42 -0.76 4.91
N CYS A 51 -9.37 -0.17 6.11
CA CYS A 51 -10.49 0.63 6.63
C CYS A 51 -10.43 2.12 6.27
N ARG A 52 -9.39 2.57 5.57
CA ARG A 52 -9.18 3.96 5.13
C ARG A 52 -9.09 4.99 6.26
N SER A 53 -8.98 4.55 7.52
CA SER A 53 -8.76 5.48 8.63
C SER A 53 -7.38 6.11 8.54
N TYR A 54 -7.30 7.38 8.93
CA TYR A 54 -6.05 8.12 9.04
C TYR A 54 -5.53 8.02 10.47
N SER A 55 -4.23 7.86 10.61
CA SER A 55 -3.56 7.80 11.92
C SER A 55 -2.18 8.43 11.84
N GLN A 56 -1.65 8.81 13.00
CA GLN A 56 -0.26 9.20 13.13
C GLN A 56 0.54 8.04 13.72
N ILE A 57 1.72 7.79 13.16
CA ILE A 57 2.64 6.78 13.66
C ILE A 57 4.03 7.37 13.86
N THR A 58 4.74 6.82 14.84
CA THR A 58 6.12 7.14 15.16
C THR A 58 7.00 5.93 14.90
N ARG A 59 8.32 6.07 15.11
CA ARG A 59 9.26 4.97 14.88
C ARG A 59 8.97 3.74 15.76
N THR A 60 8.38 3.92 16.94
CA THR A 60 8.04 2.79 17.83
C THR A 60 6.83 1.98 17.37
N ASP A 61 6.03 2.54 16.47
CA ASP A 61 4.86 1.86 15.91
C ASP A 61 5.20 1.02 14.66
N VAL A 62 6.42 1.17 14.15
CA VAL A 62 6.93 0.45 12.97
C VAL A 62 7.26 -0.98 13.35
N LEU A 63 6.78 -1.93 12.53
CA LEU A 63 7.00 -3.36 12.74
C LEU A 63 8.15 -3.87 11.86
N ASP A 64 8.99 -4.70 12.45
CA ASP A 64 10.12 -5.33 11.76
C ASP A 64 9.66 -6.30 10.67
N ARG A 65 10.45 -6.40 9.60
CA ARG A 65 10.24 -7.32 8.47
C ARG A 65 10.99 -8.63 8.72
N ASP A 66 10.50 -9.41 9.66
CA ASP A 66 11.11 -10.66 10.15
C ASP A 66 10.70 -11.94 9.38
N ALA A 67 9.87 -11.79 8.34
CA ALA A 67 9.41 -12.87 7.47
C ALA A 67 9.45 -12.47 5.98
N GLY A 68 8.98 -13.37 5.11
CA GLY A 68 8.83 -13.10 3.69
C GLY A 68 7.57 -13.74 3.11
N HIS A 69 6.92 -13.01 2.21
CA HIS A 69 5.71 -13.44 1.49
C HIS A 69 6.01 -13.62 0.00
N ALA A 70 5.58 -14.75 -0.58
CA ALA A 70 5.74 -15.02 -2.00
C ALA A 70 4.47 -14.62 -2.75
N CYS A 71 4.59 -13.72 -3.72
CA CYS A 71 3.45 -13.24 -4.47
C CYS A 71 2.80 -14.34 -5.31
N SER A 72 1.49 -14.52 -5.18
CA SER A 72 0.73 -15.54 -5.91
C SER A 72 0.70 -15.27 -7.43
N ARG A 73 0.77 -14.00 -7.84
CA ARG A 73 0.75 -13.60 -9.26
C ARG A 73 2.11 -13.69 -9.95
N CYS A 74 3.15 -13.11 -9.35
CA CYS A 74 4.45 -12.93 -10.02
C CYS A 74 5.60 -13.72 -9.37
N GLY A 75 5.35 -14.44 -8.27
CA GLY A 75 6.36 -15.23 -7.55
C GLY A 75 7.38 -14.39 -6.77
N HIS A 76 7.38 -13.06 -6.89
CA HIS A 76 8.33 -12.19 -6.20
C HIS A 76 8.19 -12.32 -4.67
N ARG A 77 9.33 -12.47 -3.96
CA ARG A 77 9.36 -12.55 -2.50
C ARG A 77 9.52 -11.16 -1.89
N THR A 78 8.55 -10.74 -1.08
CA THR A 78 8.56 -9.45 -0.38
C THR A 78 8.83 -9.66 1.11
N ALA A 79 9.79 -8.93 1.67
CA ALA A 79 10.04 -8.93 3.11
C ALA A 79 8.90 -8.21 3.86
N CYS A 80 8.36 -8.87 4.89
CA CYS A 80 7.21 -8.41 5.67
C CYS A 80 7.27 -8.95 7.11
N PRO A 81 6.52 -8.38 8.05
CA PRO A 81 6.32 -9.00 9.36
C PRO A 81 5.66 -10.37 9.24
N ALA A 82 6.00 -11.31 10.12
CA ALA A 82 5.30 -12.59 10.25
C ALA A 82 3.81 -12.39 10.58
N ARG A 83 3.49 -11.30 11.29
CA ARG A 83 2.13 -10.90 11.64
C ARG A 83 1.40 -10.07 10.58
N ALA A 84 1.95 -9.92 9.37
CA ALA A 84 1.31 -9.10 8.34
C ALA A 84 0.02 -9.74 7.82
N ASP A 85 -1.07 -8.97 7.86
CA ASP A 85 -2.37 -9.33 7.29
C ASP A 85 -2.44 -9.00 5.81
N ARG A 86 -1.72 -7.95 5.38
CA ARG A 86 -1.71 -7.44 4.01
C ARG A 86 -0.29 -7.15 3.59
N VAL A 87 0.10 -7.63 2.41
CA VAL A 87 1.42 -7.39 1.83
C VAL A 87 1.28 -6.77 0.44
N CYS A 88 1.91 -5.62 0.21
CA CYS A 88 2.06 -5.07 -1.13
C CYS A 88 3.27 -5.72 -1.82
N CYS A 89 3.03 -6.45 -2.90
CA CYS A 89 4.08 -7.09 -3.68
C CYS A 89 5.02 -6.05 -4.29
N ARG A 90 6.32 -6.14 -3.99
CA ARG A 90 7.32 -5.23 -4.58
C ARG A 90 7.60 -5.46 -6.07
N GLY A 91 7.21 -6.62 -6.60
CA GLY A 91 7.38 -6.95 -8.02
C GLY A 91 6.25 -6.40 -8.89
N CYS A 92 4.99 -6.59 -8.49
CA CYS A 92 3.83 -6.23 -9.31
C CYS A 92 2.89 -5.18 -8.71
N GLY A 93 3.16 -4.71 -7.49
CA GLY A 93 2.38 -3.67 -6.81
C GLY A 93 1.04 -4.15 -6.23
N LEU A 94 0.61 -5.39 -6.48
CA LEU A 94 -0.64 -5.91 -5.93
C LEU A 94 -0.58 -6.09 -4.42
N ASN A 95 -1.70 -5.80 -3.76
CA ASN A 95 -1.91 -6.15 -2.36
C ASN A 95 -2.47 -7.57 -2.28
N GLU A 96 -1.85 -8.39 -1.45
CA GLU A 96 -2.28 -9.77 -1.19
C GLU A 96 -2.49 -9.98 0.31
N PRO A 97 -3.34 -10.95 0.69
CA PRO A 97 -3.37 -11.47 2.04
C PRO A 97 -1.96 -11.91 2.47
N GLY A 98 -1.51 -11.40 3.60
CA GLY A 98 -0.19 -11.68 4.17
C GLY A 98 -0.13 -12.96 5.00
N PRO A 99 1.03 -13.30 5.58
CA PRO A 99 1.24 -14.55 6.31
C PRO A 99 0.29 -14.78 7.50
N ALA A 100 -0.22 -13.72 8.13
CA ALA A 100 -1.15 -13.83 9.25
C ALA A 100 -2.62 -13.89 8.84
N ALA A 101 -2.92 -13.54 7.58
CA ALA A 101 -4.28 -13.61 7.08
C ALA A 101 -4.68 -15.08 6.87
N THR A 102 -5.69 -15.53 7.63
CA THR A 102 -6.19 -16.90 7.56
C THR A 102 -7.72 -16.92 7.47
N GLY A 103 -8.26 -17.96 6.83
CA GLY A 103 -9.71 -18.19 6.71
C GLY A 103 -10.49 -16.98 6.20
N ALA A 104 -11.63 -16.70 6.83
CA ALA A 104 -12.53 -15.60 6.47
C ALA A 104 -11.85 -14.21 6.44
N ARG A 105 -10.79 -14.01 7.22
CA ARG A 105 -10.02 -12.74 7.21
C ARG A 105 -9.23 -12.59 5.92
N ALA A 106 -8.60 -13.67 5.44
CA ALA A 106 -7.90 -13.67 4.15
C ALA A 106 -8.88 -13.47 2.98
N GLU A 107 -10.03 -14.12 3.03
CA GLU A 107 -11.09 -13.96 2.02
C GLU A 107 -11.60 -12.51 1.97
N HIS A 108 -11.96 -11.94 3.13
CA HIS A 108 -12.41 -10.56 3.22
C HIS A 108 -11.39 -9.57 2.65
N LEU A 109 -10.12 -9.72 3.00
CA LEU A 109 -9.06 -8.85 2.46
C LEU A 109 -8.91 -9.02 0.95
N GLY A 110 -8.95 -10.26 0.45
CA GLY A 110 -8.93 -10.53 -0.98
C GLY A 110 -10.10 -9.88 -1.72
N ASP A 111 -11.29 -9.89 -1.13
CA ASP A 111 -12.48 -9.26 -1.70
C ASP A 111 -12.40 -7.74 -1.70
N VAL A 112 -11.92 -7.13 -0.60
CA VAL A 112 -11.71 -5.68 -0.49
C VAL A 112 -10.72 -5.18 -1.54
N GLU A 113 -9.58 -5.86 -1.71
CA GLU A 113 -8.57 -5.46 -2.71
C GLU A 113 -9.10 -5.67 -4.14
N ARG A 114 -9.82 -6.77 -4.40
CA ARG A 114 -10.43 -7.00 -5.72
C ARG A 114 -11.48 -5.94 -6.06
N ALA A 115 -12.29 -5.53 -5.09
CA ALA A 115 -13.27 -4.46 -5.27
C ALA A 115 -12.58 -3.10 -5.52
N ALA A 116 -11.49 -2.80 -4.81
CA ALA A 116 -10.70 -1.60 -5.02
C ALA A 116 -10.07 -1.56 -6.43
N ASP A 117 -9.49 -2.68 -6.89
CA ASP A 117 -8.95 -2.82 -8.25
C ASP A 117 -10.04 -2.62 -9.31
N GLN A 118 -11.21 -3.22 -9.13
CA GLN A 118 -12.35 -3.05 -10.04
C GLN A 118 -12.81 -1.60 -10.12
N TRP A 119 -12.88 -0.90 -8.98
CA TRP A 119 -13.26 0.50 -8.94
C TRP A 119 -12.20 1.40 -9.62
N ALA A 120 -10.91 1.14 -9.39
CA ALA A 120 -9.83 1.86 -10.06
C ALA A 120 -9.88 1.67 -11.59
N VAL A 121 -10.11 0.44 -12.06
CA VAL A 121 -10.30 0.15 -13.49
C VAL A 121 -11.51 0.91 -14.06
N ALA A 122 -12.63 0.96 -13.33
CA ALA A 122 -13.80 1.71 -13.74
C ALA A 122 -13.51 3.22 -13.86
N GLN A 123 -12.79 3.80 -12.90
CA GLN A 123 -12.40 5.21 -12.97
C GLN A 123 -11.48 5.51 -14.16
N VAL A 124 -10.50 4.65 -14.44
CA VAL A 124 -9.64 4.80 -15.62
C VAL A 124 -10.46 4.75 -16.90
N ARG A 125 -11.49 3.87 -16.96
CA ARG A 125 -12.38 3.80 -18.10
C ARG A 125 -13.18 5.09 -18.29
N VAL A 126 -13.79 5.59 -17.22
CA VAL A 126 -14.50 6.89 -17.24
C VAL A 126 -13.56 8.01 -17.70
N ALA A 127 -12.36 8.11 -17.13
CA ALA A 127 -11.38 9.12 -17.51
C ALA A 127 -10.95 9.03 -18.98
N LYS A 128 -10.85 7.81 -19.53
CA LYS A 128 -10.58 7.59 -20.97
C LYS A 128 -11.76 8.03 -21.83
N ASP A 129 -12.97 7.69 -21.45
CA ASP A 129 -14.18 8.06 -22.21
C ASP A 129 -14.35 9.60 -22.21
N ASP A 130 -14.20 10.23 -21.05
CA ASP A 130 -14.10 11.68 -20.88
C ASP A 130 -13.02 12.33 -21.77
N ALA A 131 -11.83 11.74 -21.81
CA ALA A 131 -10.72 12.25 -22.62
C ALA A 131 -10.98 12.06 -24.12
N ARG A 132 -11.73 11.02 -24.51
CA ARG A 132 -12.19 10.77 -25.89
C ARG A 132 -13.22 11.82 -26.30
N GLU A 133 -14.20 12.10 -25.44
CA GLU A 133 -15.22 13.14 -25.67
C GLU A 133 -14.59 14.53 -25.83
N ARG A 134 -13.57 14.84 -25.03
CA ARG A 134 -12.81 16.10 -25.13
C ARG A 134 -11.81 16.14 -26.30
N GLY A 135 -11.64 15.06 -27.06
CA GLY A 135 -10.67 14.97 -28.15
C GLY A 135 -9.20 15.06 -27.69
N THR A 136 -8.94 14.81 -26.40
CA THR A 136 -7.62 14.93 -25.77
C THR A 136 -6.83 13.62 -25.77
N LEU A 137 -7.45 12.51 -26.19
CA LEU A 137 -6.75 11.25 -26.35
C LEU A 137 -5.87 11.26 -27.61
N PRO A 138 -4.60 10.83 -27.52
CA PRO A 138 -3.74 10.77 -28.69
C PRO A 138 -4.25 9.73 -29.69
N TRP A 139 -4.09 10.01 -30.99
CA TRP A 139 -4.71 9.28 -32.11
C TRP A 139 -4.48 7.75 -32.11
N TRP A 140 -3.38 7.27 -31.52
CA TRP A 140 -3.03 5.85 -31.39
C TRP A 140 -3.73 5.10 -30.24
N THR A 141 -4.60 5.76 -29.48
CA THR A 141 -5.37 5.14 -28.36
C THR A 141 -6.80 4.75 -28.76
N SER A 142 -7.09 4.73 -30.07
CA SER A 142 -8.37 4.28 -30.63
C SER A 142 -8.47 2.75 -30.63
#